data_AF-A0A1E5JTD8-F1
#
_entry.id   AF-A0A1E5JTD8-F1
#
_cell.length_a   1.000
_cell.length_b   1.000
_cell.length_c   1.000
_cell.angle_alpha   90.00
_cell.angle_beta   90.00
_cell.angle_gamma   90.00
#
_symmetry.space_group_name_H-M   'P 1'
#
loop_
_entity.id
_entity.type
_entity.pdbx_description
1 polymer ?
#
loop_
_entity_poly.entity_id
_entity_poly.type
_entity_poly.pdbx_seq_one_letter_code
_entity_poly.pdbx_strand_id
1 'polypeptide(L)'
;MESKIEHSVAPPKLSLFEFKTKFTDYMKVCQIFKLNSEKRISELELNNDHDALIKLHEQMKVTIREQITVYQGKLKEAEYYEEETLQERITNEIARQNRYLENLQLQLLQIKSLKFLFSLSPFELFQEALKNKSSALLLITNPKLIAKISNNQMLLITHQDPEIIKSLASIVSTREYTFETPNFFAALKQHVHTKSDEAFIVEKENAAIRDLLLKINSYLDKKIEEAVKANAAPWALGYFGSRHQLDKGDKKVSVPQGIYELKSYLEQRDKIPASDVLIKMQNTLKIKNAERKDESMFQQFKRLISYLFGYAQSEETLKEYEYLEQVTIGKRSIS
;
A
#
# COMPACT_ATOMS: atom_id res chain seq x y z
N MET A 1 -52.95 -45.49 34.22
CA MET A 1 -53.46 -44.17 33.76
C MET A 1 -52.36 -43.17 34.02
N GLU A 2 -51.52 -42.92 33.02
CA GLU A 2 -50.51 -41.87 33.09
C GLU A 2 -51.17 -40.56 32.66
N SER A 3 -51.31 -39.63 33.60
CA SER A 3 -51.75 -38.27 33.34
C SER A 3 -50.65 -37.53 32.58
N LYS A 4 -50.85 -37.35 31.27
CA LYS A 4 -50.11 -36.36 30.49
C LYS A 4 -50.36 -34.99 31.13
N ILE A 5 -49.32 -34.42 31.71
CA ILE A 5 -49.28 -33.01 32.10
C ILE A 5 -49.27 -32.24 30.77
N GLU A 6 -50.44 -31.76 30.36
CA GLU A 6 -50.52 -30.72 29.32
C GLU A 6 -49.86 -29.47 29.88
N HIS A 7 -48.65 -29.18 29.40
CA HIS A 7 -48.07 -27.86 29.56
C HIS A 7 -48.97 -26.88 28.79
N SER A 8 -49.88 -26.23 29.53
CA SER A 8 -50.63 -25.07 29.04
C SER A 8 -49.63 -23.96 28.74
N VAL A 9 -49.25 -23.88 27.47
CA VAL A 9 -48.43 -22.80 26.94
C VAL A 9 -49.33 -21.57 26.87
N ALA A 10 -48.95 -20.50 27.59
CA ALA A 10 -49.72 -19.26 27.60
C ALA A 10 -49.93 -18.76 26.16
N PRO A 11 -51.14 -18.27 25.81
CA PRO A 11 -51.46 -17.88 24.44
C PRO A 11 -50.56 -16.73 23.95
N PRO A 12 -50.21 -16.69 22.65
CA PRO A 12 -49.35 -15.65 22.10
C PRO A 12 -50.00 -14.27 22.26
N LYS A 13 -49.19 -13.27 22.61
CA LYS A 13 -49.64 -11.88 22.81
C LYS A 13 -50.01 -11.14 21.51
N LEU A 14 -49.61 -11.68 20.36
CA LEU A 14 -49.81 -11.09 19.03
C LEU A 14 -50.29 -12.17 18.07
N SER A 15 -50.91 -11.77 16.96
CA SER A 15 -51.11 -12.67 15.83
C SER A 15 -49.77 -12.97 15.12
N LEU A 16 -49.69 -14.11 14.44
CA LEU A 16 -48.50 -14.49 13.66
C LEU A 16 -48.11 -13.42 12.63
N PHE A 17 -49.10 -12.80 11.99
CA PHE A 17 -48.90 -11.72 11.03
C PHE A 17 -48.27 -10.48 11.68
N GLU A 18 -48.78 -10.05 12.83
CA GLU A 18 -48.23 -8.91 13.60
C GLU A 18 -46.81 -9.21 14.10
N PHE A 19 -46.56 -10.43 14.56
CA PHE A 19 -45.23 -10.87 14.96
C PHE A 19 -44.24 -10.80 13.80
N LYS A 20 -44.58 -11.37 12.63
CA LYS A 20 -43.74 -11.33 11.42
C LYS A 20 -43.47 -9.90 10.96
N THR A 21 -44.47 -9.02 11.04
CA THR A 21 -44.33 -7.60 10.71
C THR A 21 -43.35 -6.91 11.65
N LYS A 22 -43.54 -7.03 12.96
CA LYS A 22 -42.63 -6.47 13.98
C LYS A 22 -41.22 -7.06 13.92
N PHE A 23 -41.07 -8.33 13.57
CA PHE A 23 -39.76 -8.94 13.34
C PHE A 23 -39.08 -8.31 12.13
N THR A 24 -39.79 -8.19 11.00
CA THR A 24 -39.27 -7.58 9.78
C THR A 24 -38.86 -6.13 9.97
N ASP A 25 -39.67 -5.32 10.66
CA ASP A 25 -39.33 -3.92 10.93
C ASP A 25 -38.12 -3.79 11.86
N TYR A 26 -38.00 -4.67 12.85
CA TYR A 26 -36.81 -4.71 13.69
C TYR A 26 -35.54 -5.06 12.91
N MET A 27 -35.61 -6.01 11.97
CA MET A 27 -34.47 -6.30 11.08
C MET A 27 -34.05 -5.07 10.27
N LYS A 28 -35.00 -4.27 9.77
CA LYS A 28 -34.69 -3.03 9.05
C LYS A 28 -33.93 -2.04 9.95
N VAL A 29 -34.35 -1.87 11.20
CA VAL A 29 -33.65 -1.02 12.18
C VAL A 29 -32.21 -1.50 12.39
N CYS A 30 -32.00 -2.81 12.58
CA CYS A 30 -30.67 -3.39 12.69
C CYS A 30 -29.79 -3.14 11.45
N GLN A 31 -30.37 -3.26 10.25
CA GLN A 31 -29.67 -3.03 8.98
C GLN A 31 -29.28 -1.55 8.81
N ILE A 32 -30.18 -0.61 9.13
CA ILE A 32 -29.91 0.83 9.08
C ILE A 32 -28.80 1.19 10.07
N PHE A 33 -28.85 0.64 11.29
CA PHE A 33 -27.80 0.84 12.29
C PHE A 33 -26.43 0.39 11.76
N LYS A 34 -26.36 -0.82 11.18
CA LYS A 34 -25.13 -1.35 10.62
C LYS A 34 -24.57 -0.44 9.52
N LEU A 35 -25.41 -0.05 8.56
CA LEU A 35 -25.00 0.79 7.43
C LEU A 35 -24.49 2.17 7.88
N ASN A 36 -25.19 2.80 8.84
CA ASN A 36 -24.76 4.09 9.40
C ASN A 36 -23.43 3.96 10.16
N SER A 37 -23.25 2.86 10.88
CA SER A 37 -22.02 2.60 11.63
C SER A 37 -20.83 2.36 10.70
N GLU A 38 -21.00 1.55 9.64
CA GLU A 38 -19.96 1.30 8.63
C GLU A 38 -19.55 2.60 7.92
N LYS A 39 -20.51 3.43 7.54
CA LYS A 39 -20.22 4.76 6.99
C LYS A 39 -19.38 5.61 7.97
N ARG A 40 -19.76 5.61 9.25
CA ARG A 40 -19.05 6.38 10.27
C ARG A 40 -17.64 5.82 10.52
N ILE A 41 -17.44 4.51 10.48
CA ILE A 41 -16.12 3.88 10.56
C ILE A 41 -15.24 4.41 9.44
N SER A 42 -15.70 4.35 8.18
CA SER A 42 -14.92 4.81 7.03
C SER A 42 -14.54 6.30 7.13
N GLU A 43 -15.44 7.15 7.61
CA GLU A 43 -15.15 8.57 7.86
C GLU A 43 -14.04 8.75 8.91
N LEU A 44 -14.05 7.98 9.99
CA LEU A 44 -13.06 8.07 11.06
C LEU A 44 -11.71 7.47 10.66
N GLU A 45 -11.70 6.40 9.87
CA GLU A 45 -10.48 5.79 9.29
C GLU A 45 -9.76 6.77 8.37
N LEU A 46 -10.49 7.48 7.50
CA LEU A 46 -9.93 8.53 6.63
C LEU A 46 -9.26 9.65 7.45
N ASN A 47 -9.85 10.00 8.58
CA ASN A 47 -9.34 11.03 9.49
C ASN A 47 -8.27 10.51 10.46
N ASN A 48 -7.95 9.22 10.45
CA ASN A 48 -7.07 8.56 11.43
C ASN A 48 -7.46 8.81 12.91
N ASP A 49 -8.75 8.98 13.20
CA ASP A 49 -9.23 9.23 14.57
C ASP A 49 -9.44 7.90 15.31
N HIS A 50 -8.34 7.35 15.82
CA HIS A 50 -8.33 6.08 16.53
C HIS A 50 -9.15 6.11 17.82
N ASP A 51 -9.22 7.26 18.50
CA ASP A 51 -9.99 7.40 19.75
C ASP A 51 -11.49 7.34 19.48
N ALA A 52 -11.97 8.05 18.46
CA ALA A 52 -13.36 7.96 18.04
C ALA A 52 -13.70 6.56 17.50
N LEU A 53 -12.79 5.92 16.77
CA LEU A 53 -12.98 4.55 16.27
C LEU A 53 -13.16 3.54 17.42
N ILE A 54 -12.33 3.62 18.45
CA ILE A 54 -12.44 2.77 19.64
C ILE A 54 -13.81 2.97 20.30
N LYS A 55 -14.21 4.22 20.56
CA LYS A 55 -15.49 4.53 21.19
C LYS A 55 -16.67 4.02 20.36
N LEU A 56 -16.63 4.21 19.04
CA LEU A 56 -17.68 3.74 18.14
C LEU A 56 -17.81 2.21 18.16
N HIS A 57 -16.70 1.48 18.04
CA HIS A 57 -16.71 0.02 18.09
C HIS A 57 -17.21 -0.52 19.43
N GLU A 58 -16.83 0.11 20.54
CA GLU A 58 -17.33 -0.25 21.87
C GLU A 58 -18.84 -0.02 21.98
N GLN A 59 -19.36 1.11 21.48
CA GLN A 59 -20.80 1.38 21.40
C GLN A 59 -21.52 0.36 20.52
N MET A 60 -20.98 0.06 19.33
CA MET A 60 -21.56 -0.92 18.42
C MET A 60 -21.67 -2.31 19.04
N LYS A 61 -20.64 -2.75 19.77
CA LYS A 61 -20.68 -4.03 20.49
C LYS A 61 -21.80 -4.08 21.52
N VAL A 62 -22.06 -2.99 22.23
CA VAL A 62 -23.18 -2.89 23.18
C VAL A 62 -24.51 -3.00 22.43
N THR A 63 -24.71 -2.20 21.39
CA THR A 63 -25.95 -2.21 20.61
C THR A 63 -26.21 -3.55 19.93
N ILE A 64 -25.19 -4.24 19.42
CA ILE A 64 -25.36 -5.55 18.79
C ILE A 64 -25.71 -6.63 19.81
N ARG A 65 -25.15 -6.57 21.03
CA ARG A 65 -25.56 -7.47 22.12
C ARG A 65 -27.02 -7.26 22.49
N GLU A 66 -27.47 -6.01 22.59
CA GLU A 66 -28.89 -5.69 22.78
C GLU A 66 -29.73 -6.26 21.62
N GLN A 67 -29.26 -6.14 20.37
CA GLN A 67 -29.94 -6.71 19.22
C GLN A 67 -30.08 -8.22 19.27
N ILE A 68 -29.02 -8.92 19.69
CA ILE A 68 -29.02 -10.37 19.92
C ILE A 68 -30.02 -10.73 21.01
N THR A 69 -30.04 -10.01 22.13
CA THR A 69 -31.00 -10.26 23.22
C THR A 69 -32.44 -10.09 22.75
N VAL A 70 -32.74 -9.07 21.93
CA VAL A 70 -34.08 -8.91 21.34
C VAL A 70 -34.43 -10.07 20.41
N TYR A 71 -33.49 -10.52 19.56
CA TYR A 71 -33.74 -11.69 18.71
C TYR A 71 -33.93 -12.99 19.52
N GLN A 72 -33.19 -13.19 20.61
CA GLN A 72 -33.39 -14.33 21.51
C GLN A 72 -34.78 -14.29 22.17
N GLY A 73 -35.26 -13.09 22.55
CA GLY A 73 -36.63 -12.91 23.02
C GLY A 73 -37.66 -13.27 21.95
N LYS A 74 -37.46 -12.80 20.71
CA LYS A 74 -38.32 -13.14 19.56
C LYS A 74 -38.27 -14.62 19.21
N LEU A 75 -37.13 -15.30 19.37
CA LEU A 75 -37.03 -16.74 19.14
C LEU A 75 -37.92 -17.52 20.10
N LYS A 76 -37.87 -17.18 21.40
CA LYS A 76 -38.77 -17.75 22.41
C LYS A 76 -40.23 -17.46 22.08
N GLU A 77 -40.56 -16.25 21.65
CA GLU A 77 -41.91 -15.92 21.18
C GLU A 77 -42.32 -16.68 19.91
N ALA A 78 -41.38 -17.07 19.05
CA ALA A 78 -41.65 -17.83 17.83
C ALA A 78 -41.97 -19.32 18.10
N GLU A 79 -41.52 -19.86 19.24
CA GLU A 79 -41.84 -21.23 19.67
C GLU A 79 -43.35 -21.45 19.83
N TYR A 80 -44.09 -20.41 20.23
CA TYR A 80 -45.55 -20.43 20.42
C TYR A 80 -46.37 -20.61 19.14
N TYR A 81 -45.78 -20.32 17.97
CA TYR A 81 -46.50 -20.41 16.69
C TYR A 81 -46.21 -21.71 15.94
N GLU A 82 -45.35 -22.58 16.46
CA GLU A 82 -44.95 -23.87 15.84
C GLU A 82 -44.48 -23.74 14.38
N GLU A 83 -43.98 -22.56 13.98
CA GLU A 83 -43.54 -22.29 12.61
C GLU A 83 -42.01 -22.41 12.51
N GLU A 84 -41.53 -23.59 12.10
CA GLU A 84 -40.10 -23.91 11.99
C GLU A 84 -39.32 -22.90 11.13
N THR A 85 -39.89 -22.49 9.99
CA THR A 85 -39.22 -21.55 9.07
C THR A 85 -38.97 -20.18 9.70
N LEU A 86 -39.85 -19.73 10.61
CA LEU A 86 -39.71 -18.47 11.33
C LEU A 86 -38.63 -18.59 12.41
N GLN A 87 -38.61 -19.70 13.15
CA GLN A 87 -37.60 -19.99 14.16
C GLN A 87 -36.20 -20.12 13.53
N GLU A 88 -36.09 -20.83 12.41
CA GLU A 88 -34.84 -20.97 11.65
C GLU A 88 -34.35 -19.59 11.19
N ARG A 89 -35.22 -18.76 10.64
CA ARG A 89 -34.88 -17.40 10.21
C ARG A 89 -34.35 -16.55 11.36
N ILE A 90 -34.98 -16.57 12.52
CA ILE A 90 -34.52 -15.82 13.70
C ILE A 90 -33.16 -16.36 14.20
N THR A 91 -33.01 -17.69 14.22
CA THR A 91 -31.75 -18.35 14.62
C THR A 91 -30.58 -17.93 13.72
N ASN A 92 -30.81 -17.89 12.41
CA ASN A 92 -29.81 -17.44 11.44
C ASN A 92 -29.42 -15.97 11.65
N GLU A 93 -30.38 -15.10 11.98
CA GLU A 93 -30.12 -13.70 12.31
C GLU A 93 -29.28 -13.54 13.58
N ILE A 94 -29.54 -14.34 14.62
CA ILE A 94 -28.72 -14.38 15.84
C ILE A 94 -27.29 -14.81 15.51
N ALA A 95 -27.13 -15.90 14.74
CA ALA A 95 -25.82 -16.38 14.33
C ALA A 95 -25.04 -15.33 13.51
N ARG A 96 -25.72 -14.61 12.62
CA ARG A 96 -25.12 -13.50 11.85
C ARG A 96 -24.64 -12.38 12.76
N GLN A 97 -25.44 -11.97 13.74
CA GLN A 97 -25.08 -10.90 14.69
C GLN A 97 -23.92 -11.32 15.60
N ASN A 98 -23.86 -12.58 16.04
CA ASN A 98 -22.73 -13.09 16.82
C ASN A 98 -21.42 -13.04 16.02
N ARG A 99 -21.43 -13.50 14.75
CA ARG A 99 -20.25 -13.38 13.87
C ARG A 99 -19.83 -11.93 13.68
N TYR A 100 -20.80 -11.02 13.53
CA TYR A 100 -20.50 -9.60 13.41
C TYR A 100 -19.88 -9.03 14.69
N LEU A 101 -20.35 -9.44 15.86
CA LEU A 101 -19.80 -9.07 17.15
C LEU A 101 -18.35 -9.55 17.33
N GLU A 102 -18.03 -10.77 16.90
CA GLU A 102 -16.67 -11.32 16.90
C GLU A 102 -15.74 -10.49 16.00
N ASN A 103 -16.19 -10.16 14.78
CA ASN A 103 -15.42 -9.32 13.87
C ASN A 103 -15.12 -7.94 14.46
N LEU A 104 -16.11 -7.30 15.10
CA LEU A 104 -15.91 -6.01 15.78
C LEU A 104 -14.91 -6.11 16.94
N GLN A 105 -14.82 -7.25 17.62
CA GLN A 105 -13.81 -7.46 18.67
C GLN A 105 -12.40 -7.52 18.10
N LEU A 106 -12.21 -8.24 17.01
CA LEU A 106 -10.93 -8.33 16.31
C LEU A 106 -10.50 -6.96 15.77
N GLN A 107 -11.41 -6.23 15.13
CA GLN A 107 -11.16 -4.88 14.66
C GLN A 107 -10.80 -3.92 15.80
N LEU A 108 -11.51 -3.98 16.93
CA LEU A 108 -11.21 -3.15 18.09
C LEU A 108 -9.80 -3.40 18.65
N LEU A 109 -9.36 -4.67 18.70
CA LEU A 109 -8.00 -5.01 19.11
C LEU A 109 -6.97 -4.39 18.16
N GLN A 110 -7.20 -4.54 16.85
CA GLN A 110 -6.33 -3.96 15.83
C GLN A 110 -6.26 -2.43 15.91
N ILE A 111 -7.39 -1.73 16.10
CA ILE A 111 -7.44 -0.27 16.25
C ILE A 111 -6.67 0.17 17.49
N LYS A 112 -6.81 -0.55 18.62
CA LYS A 112 -6.06 -0.27 19.85
C LYS A 112 -4.55 -0.46 19.64
N SER A 113 -4.15 -1.54 18.97
CA SER A 113 -2.75 -1.77 18.59
C SER A 113 -2.22 -0.67 17.68
N LEU A 114 -2.97 -0.24 16.66
CA LEU A 114 -2.58 0.85 15.78
C LEU A 114 -2.43 2.17 16.55
N LYS A 115 -3.38 2.51 17.43
CA LYS A 115 -3.28 3.69 18.31
C LYS A 115 -1.98 3.66 19.12
N PHE A 116 -1.67 2.52 19.73
CA PHE A 116 -0.43 2.33 20.47
C PHE A 116 0.79 2.58 19.56
N LEU A 117 0.87 1.95 18.39
CA LEU A 117 1.98 2.14 17.45
C LEU A 117 2.12 3.61 17.00
N PHE A 118 1.03 4.34 16.79
CA PHE A 118 1.08 5.76 16.45
C PHE A 118 1.59 6.65 17.58
N SER A 119 1.44 6.22 18.84
CA SER A 119 1.93 6.96 20.01
C SER A 119 3.44 6.80 20.24
N LEU A 120 4.08 5.81 19.62
CA LEU A 120 5.51 5.54 19.76
C LEU A 120 6.37 6.51 18.95
N SER A 121 7.54 6.86 19.50
CA SER A 121 8.61 7.49 18.72
C SER A 121 9.17 6.54 17.65
N PRO A 122 9.87 7.03 16.61
CA PRO A 122 10.44 6.15 15.56
C PRO A 122 11.37 5.06 16.11
N PHE A 123 12.15 5.38 17.15
CA PHE A 123 13.03 4.40 17.80
C PHE A 123 12.24 3.33 18.55
N GLU A 124 11.26 3.72 19.36
CA GLU A 124 10.40 2.78 20.09
C GLU A 124 9.57 1.92 19.14
N LEU A 125 9.06 2.51 18.06
CA LEU A 125 8.31 1.82 17.02
C LEU A 125 9.16 0.72 16.36
N PHE A 126 10.43 1.02 16.05
CA PHE A 126 11.37 0.04 15.54
C PHE A 126 11.64 -1.09 16.55
N GLN A 127 11.86 -0.75 17.82
CA GLN A 127 12.09 -1.74 18.88
C GLN A 127 10.86 -2.65 19.10
N GLU A 128 9.66 -2.09 19.06
CA GLU A 128 8.42 -2.84 19.16
C GLU A 128 8.26 -3.79 17.97
N ALA A 129 8.54 -3.31 16.75
CA ALA A 129 8.50 -4.15 15.55
C ALA A 129 9.54 -5.28 15.58
N LEU A 130 10.72 -5.10 16.20
CA LEU A 130 11.68 -6.18 16.39
C LEU A 130 11.21 -7.24 17.40
N LYS A 131 10.46 -6.85 18.42
CA LYS A 131 10.05 -7.74 19.51
C LYS A 131 8.73 -8.46 19.22
N ASN A 132 7.85 -7.84 18.45
CA ASN A 132 6.47 -8.29 18.29
C ASN A 132 6.11 -8.40 16.79
N LYS A 133 5.92 -9.65 16.34
CA LYS A 133 5.54 -9.97 14.96
C LYS A 133 4.24 -9.28 14.54
N SER A 134 3.22 -9.26 15.39
CA SER A 134 1.93 -8.63 15.07
C SER A 134 2.07 -7.12 14.90
N SER A 135 2.88 -6.48 15.76
CA SER A 135 3.22 -5.06 15.62
C SER A 135 3.98 -4.78 14.33
N ALA A 136 4.94 -5.64 13.96
CA ALA A 136 5.67 -5.52 12.70
C ALA A 136 4.72 -5.60 11.49
N LEU A 137 3.82 -6.58 11.46
CA LEU A 137 2.85 -6.74 10.37
C LEU A 137 1.92 -5.53 10.24
N LEU A 138 1.40 -5.01 11.36
CA LEU A 138 0.56 -3.81 11.38
C LEU A 138 1.32 -2.54 10.95
N LEU A 139 2.57 -2.40 11.38
CA LEU A 139 3.43 -1.30 10.99
C LEU A 139 3.65 -1.32 9.48
N ILE A 140 4.03 -2.46 8.93
CA ILE A 140 4.34 -2.65 7.51
C ILE A 140 3.11 -2.38 6.66
N THR A 141 1.96 -2.94 7.02
CA THR A 141 0.70 -2.72 6.27
C THR A 141 0.15 -1.29 6.37
N ASN A 142 0.70 -0.43 7.25
CA ASN A 142 0.28 0.96 7.40
C ASN A 142 1.31 1.95 6.80
N PRO A 143 1.00 2.64 5.68
CA PRO A 143 1.92 3.56 5.00
C PRO A 143 2.50 4.66 5.90
N LYS A 144 1.72 5.19 6.85
CA LYS A 144 2.15 6.27 7.73
C LYS A 144 3.11 5.79 8.82
N LEU A 145 2.99 4.53 9.26
CA LEU A 145 3.90 3.95 10.24
C LEU A 145 5.18 3.46 9.59
N ILE A 146 5.10 2.73 8.48
CA ILE A 146 6.29 2.22 7.77
C ILE A 146 7.16 3.33 7.17
N ALA A 147 6.60 4.52 6.90
CA ALA A 147 7.38 5.70 6.52
C ALA A 147 8.31 6.22 7.63
N LYS A 148 8.03 5.90 8.90
CA LYS A 148 8.87 6.28 10.04
C LYS A 148 10.07 5.34 10.24
N ILE A 149 10.12 4.22 9.53
CA ILE A 149 11.20 3.23 9.59
C ILE A 149 12.10 3.41 8.37
N SER A 150 13.41 3.49 8.58
CA SER A 150 14.39 3.61 7.49
C SER A 150 14.52 2.29 6.71
N ASN A 151 14.96 2.35 5.45
CA ASN A 151 15.15 1.15 4.63
C ASN A 151 16.10 0.14 5.31
N ASN A 152 17.20 0.60 5.92
CA ASN A 152 18.15 -0.27 6.62
C ASN A 152 17.51 -1.01 7.80
N GLN A 153 16.57 -0.37 8.50
CA GLN A 153 15.84 -0.98 9.62
C GLN A 153 14.79 -1.99 9.17
N MET A 154 14.19 -1.81 8.00
CA MET A 154 13.13 -2.71 7.52
C MET A 154 13.58 -4.16 7.33
N LEU A 155 14.84 -4.37 6.93
CA LEU A 155 15.40 -5.73 6.80
C LEU A 155 15.50 -6.46 8.14
N LEU A 156 15.58 -5.70 9.25
CA LEU A 156 15.76 -6.24 10.59
C LEU A 156 14.43 -6.70 11.22
N ILE A 157 13.28 -6.14 10.77
CA ILE A 157 11.95 -6.48 11.31
C ILE A 157 11.27 -7.62 10.55
N THR A 158 12.04 -8.44 9.82
CA THR A 158 11.48 -9.50 8.95
C THR A 158 10.95 -10.70 9.73
N HIS A 159 11.46 -10.95 10.95
CA HIS A 159 11.15 -12.14 11.76
C HIS A 159 11.35 -13.48 11.05
N GLN A 160 12.09 -13.48 9.92
CA GLN A 160 12.15 -14.62 8.99
C GLN A 160 10.76 -15.13 8.57
N ASP A 161 9.77 -14.24 8.60
CA ASP A 161 8.38 -14.59 8.36
C ASP A 161 7.99 -14.28 6.89
N PRO A 162 7.48 -15.27 6.13
CA PRO A 162 7.18 -15.06 4.71
C PRO A 162 6.13 -13.98 4.45
N GLU A 163 5.15 -13.79 5.33
CA GLU A 163 4.10 -12.78 5.16
C GLU A 163 4.69 -11.38 5.33
N ILE A 164 5.53 -11.19 6.35
CA ILE A 164 6.26 -9.94 6.58
C ILE A 164 7.21 -9.64 5.43
N ILE A 165 7.98 -10.62 4.97
CA ILE A 165 8.91 -10.46 3.85
C ILE A 165 8.19 -10.04 2.56
N LYS A 166 7.07 -10.70 2.23
CA LYS A 166 6.24 -10.34 1.07
C LYS A 166 5.63 -8.94 1.19
N SER A 167 5.20 -8.58 2.39
CA SER A 167 4.64 -7.25 2.67
C SER A 167 5.71 -6.16 2.51
N LEU A 168 6.93 -6.39 3.00
CA LEU A 168 8.07 -5.50 2.77
C LEU A 168 8.43 -5.39 1.29
N ALA A 169 8.51 -6.51 0.55
CA ALA A 169 8.77 -6.49 -0.89
C ALA A 169 7.74 -5.64 -1.65
N SER A 170 6.47 -5.75 -1.26
CA SER A 170 5.37 -4.99 -1.87
C SER A 170 5.51 -3.48 -1.61
N ILE A 171 5.85 -3.08 -0.38
CA ILE A 171 6.05 -1.66 -0.03
C ILE A 171 7.28 -1.09 -0.71
N VAL A 172 8.37 -1.83 -0.73
CA VAL A 172 9.59 -1.37 -1.40
C VAL A 172 9.36 -1.20 -2.90
N SER A 173 8.50 -2.03 -3.51
CA SER A 173 8.15 -1.88 -4.93
C SER A 173 7.34 -0.63 -5.28
N THR A 174 6.64 -0.04 -4.29
CA THR A 174 5.84 1.19 -4.49
C THR A 174 6.58 2.46 -4.10
N ARG A 175 7.75 2.33 -3.45
CA ARG A 175 8.64 3.45 -3.13
C ARG A 175 9.44 3.86 -4.35
N GLU A 176 10.02 5.05 -4.27
CA GLU A 176 10.98 5.50 -5.27
C GLU A 176 12.17 4.52 -5.36
N TYR A 177 12.53 4.15 -6.58
CA TYR A 177 13.64 3.25 -6.83
C TYR A 177 14.95 3.99 -6.62
N THR A 178 15.76 3.53 -5.67
CA THR A 178 17.06 4.12 -5.30
C THR A 178 18.20 3.15 -5.51
N PHE A 179 19.44 3.58 -5.29
CA PHE A 179 20.61 2.71 -5.32
C PHE A 179 20.60 1.61 -4.24
N GLU A 180 19.82 1.79 -3.17
CA GLU A 180 19.67 0.80 -2.10
C GLU A 180 18.63 -0.27 -2.44
N THR A 181 17.68 0.04 -3.33
CA THR A 181 16.55 -0.83 -3.68
C THR A 181 16.98 -2.23 -4.19
N PRO A 182 17.97 -2.37 -5.11
CA PRO A 182 18.46 -3.70 -5.50
C PRO A 182 19.02 -4.51 -4.32
N ASN A 183 19.78 -3.85 -3.43
CA ASN A 183 20.38 -4.51 -2.27
C ASN A 183 19.29 -4.98 -1.28
N PHE A 184 18.22 -4.20 -1.14
CA PHE A 184 17.08 -4.59 -0.33
C PHE A 184 16.37 -5.82 -0.89
N PHE A 185 16.05 -5.85 -2.19
CA PHE A 185 15.44 -7.02 -2.82
C PHE A 185 16.36 -8.24 -2.75
N ALA A 186 17.67 -8.07 -2.92
CA ALA A 186 18.63 -9.16 -2.76
C ALA A 186 18.61 -9.72 -1.33
N ALA A 187 18.57 -8.88 -0.30
CA ALA A 187 18.48 -9.31 1.09
C ALA A 187 17.14 -10.04 1.38
N LEU A 188 16.02 -9.55 0.85
CA LEU A 188 14.74 -10.25 1.01
C LEU A 188 14.75 -11.65 0.39
N LYS A 189 15.36 -11.82 -0.80
CA LYS A 189 15.49 -13.14 -1.45
C LYS A 189 16.29 -14.12 -0.60
N GLN A 190 17.29 -13.63 0.15
CA GLN A 190 18.07 -14.47 1.07
C GLN A 190 17.25 -14.92 2.29
N HIS A 191 16.19 -14.20 2.66
CA HIS A 191 15.36 -14.51 3.82
C HIS A 191 14.20 -15.48 3.49
N VAL A 192 14.00 -15.86 2.23
CA VAL A 192 12.97 -16.84 1.83
C VAL A 192 13.57 -18.19 1.49
N HIS A 193 12.80 -19.26 1.71
CA HIS A 193 13.25 -20.64 1.52
C HIS A 193 12.51 -21.38 0.40
N THR A 194 11.43 -20.79 -0.15
CA THR A 194 10.65 -21.41 -1.22
C THR A 194 10.84 -20.68 -2.54
N LYS A 195 10.83 -21.44 -3.65
CA LYS A 195 10.89 -20.88 -5.01
C LYS A 195 9.71 -19.94 -5.31
N SER A 196 8.55 -20.20 -4.71
CA SER A 196 7.35 -19.37 -4.89
C SER A 196 7.53 -17.99 -4.26
N ASP A 197 8.06 -17.94 -3.04
CA ASP A 197 8.30 -16.67 -2.34
C ASP A 197 9.42 -15.88 -3.01
N GLU A 198 10.48 -16.56 -3.47
CA GLU A 198 11.55 -15.94 -4.25
C GLU A 198 11.03 -15.34 -5.56
N ALA A 199 10.19 -16.08 -6.29
CA ALA A 199 9.57 -15.60 -7.53
C ALA A 199 8.68 -14.38 -7.27
N PHE A 200 7.93 -14.36 -6.16
CA PHE A 200 7.15 -13.19 -5.76
C PHE A 200 8.03 -11.96 -5.53
N ILE A 201 9.17 -12.11 -4.84
CA ILE A 201 10.09 -11.00 -4.60
C ILE A 201 10.68 -10.48 -5.92
N VAL A 202 11.04 -11.38 -6.84
CA VAL A 202 11.52 -11.03 -8.20
C VAL A 202 10.45 -10.30 -9.01
N GLU A 203 9.18 -10.69 -8.89
CA GLU A 203 8.06 -9.99 -9.52
C GLU A 203 7.95 -8.55 -8.99
N LYS A 204 8.05 -8.35 -7.67
CA LYS A 204 7.99 -7.01 -7.05
C LYS A 204 9.19 -6.13 -7.40
N GLU A 205 10.38 -6.70 -7.48
CA GLU A 205 11.56 -5.97 -7.98
C GLU A 205 11.35 -5.51 -9.44
N ASN A 206 10.87 -6.39 -10.31
CA ASN A 206 10.57 -6.05 -11.70
C ASN A 206 9.49 -4.97 -11.84
N ALA A 207 8.48 -4.98 -10.96
CA ALA A 207 7.47 -3.92 -10.93
C ALA A 207 8.09 -2.56 -10.58
N ALA A 208 8.98 -2.52 -9.58
CA ALA A 208 9.71 -1.32 -9.19
C ALA A 208 10.59 -0.78 -10.32
N ILE A 209 11.31 -1.68 -11.01
CA ILE A 209 12.14 -1.34 -12.17
C ILE A 209 11.27 -0.85 -13.34
N ARG A 210 10.09 -1.42 -13.56
CA ARG A 210 9.19 -0.96 -14.61
C ARG A 210 8.74 0.48 -14.39
N ASP A 211 8.36 0.84 -13.17
CA ASP A 211 8.00 2.22 -12.81
C ASP A 211 9.18 3.18 -13.06
N LEU A 212 10.39 2.77 -12.65
CA LEU A 212 11.63 3.48 -12.93
C LEU A 212 11.82 3.73 -14.44
N LEU A 213 11.68 2.71 -15.28
CA LEU A 213 11.85 2.82 -16.72
C LEU A 213 10.80 3.76 -17.35
N LEU A 214 9.56 3.76 -16.87
CA LEU A 214 8.53 4.68 -17.32
C LEU A 214 8.89 6.13 -17.00
N LYS A 215 9.39 6.40 -15.79
CA LYS A 215 9.87 7.73 -15.38
C LYS A 215 11.03 8.20 -16.25
N ILE A 216 12.01 7.34 -16.51
CA ILE A 216 13.14 7.66 -17.40
C ILE A 216 12.63 7.99 -18.81
N ASN A 217 11.71 7.17 -19.33
CA ASN A 217 11.15 7.41 -20.66
C ASN A 217 10.41 8.75 -20.74
N SER A 218 9.55 9.06 -19.77
CA SER A 218 8.82 10.33 -19.69
C SER A 218 9.77 11.53 -19.64
N TYR A 219 10.84 11.45 -18.86
CA TYR A 219 11.85 12.51 -18.82
C TYR A 219 12.55 12.71 -20.18
N LEU A 220 13.01 11.63 -20.81
CA LEU A 220 13.66 11.71 -22.12
C LEU A 220 12.70 12.28 -23.16
N ASP A 221 11.43 11.88 -23.14
CA ASP A 221 10.40 12.41 -24.03
C ASP A 221 10.21 13.91 -23.83
N LYS A 222 10.15 14.39 -22.58
CA LYS A 222 10.07 15.82 -22.25
C LYS A 222 11.29 16.58 -22.78
N LYS A 223 12.51 16.06 -22.59
CA LYS A 223 13.74 16.70 -23.11
C LYS A 223 13.79 16.77 -24.63
N ILE A 224 13.33 15.72 -25.31
CA ILE A 224 13.21 15.72 -26.77
C ILE A 224 12.14 16.73 -27.22
N GLU A 225 11.04 16.88 -26.48
CA GLU A 225 10.01 17.89 -26.75
C GLU A 225 10.50 19.33 -26.59
N GLU A 226 11.24 19.61 -25.52
CA GLU A 226 11.89 20.91 -25.28
C GLU A 226 12.84 21.26 -26.43
N ALA A 227 13.63 20.29 -26.90
CA ALA A 227 14.49 20.41 -28.08
C ALA A 227 13.74 20.89 -29.32
N VAL A 228 12.60 20.26 -29.58
CA VAL A 228 11.77 20.52 -30.78
C VAL A 228 11.12 21.90 -30.70
N LYS A 229 10.70 22.33 -29.50
CA LYS A 229 10.00 23.61 -29.30
C LYS A 229 10.96 24.80 -29.29
N ALA A 230 12.12 24.68 -28.65
CA ALA A 230 13.04 25.79 -28.45
C ALA A 230 13.99 26.04 -29.65
N ASN A 231 14.04 25.12 -30.63
CA ASN A 231 15.03 25.14 -31.72
C ASN A 231 16.48 25.27 -31.21
N ALA A 232 16.70 24.90 -29.95
CA ALA A 232 17.97 24.96 -29.23
C ALA A 232 18.51 23.53 -29.08
N ALA A 233 19.83 23.37 -29.02
CA ALA A 233 20.43 22.10 -28.66
C ALA A 233 20.15 21.84 -27.15
N PRO A 234 19.21 20.96 -26.78
CA PRO A 234 18.83 20.73 -25.38
C PRO A 234 19.92 19.97 -24.60
N TRP A 235 20.94 19.51 -25.31
CA TRP A 235 21.97 18.61 -24.81
C TRP A 235 23.14 19.48 -24.35
N ALA A 236 23.08 19.97 -23.10
CA ALA A 236 24.21 20.67 -22.46
C ALA A 236 25.51 19.83 -22.44
N LEU A 237 25.36 18.50 -22.59
CA LEU A 237 26.43 17.57 -22.90
C LEU A 237 26.56 17.42 -24.42
N GLY A 238 27.07 18.46 -25.08
CA GLY A 238 27.68 18.29 -26.40
C GLY A 238 28.73 17.17 -26.29
N TYR A 239 28.82 16.33 -27.31
CA TYR A 239 29.66 15.12 -27.38
C TYR A 239 29.03 13.81 -26.88
N PHE A 240 28.03 13.29 -27.57
CA PHE A 240 28.13 11.89 -28.04
C PHE A 240 28.26 11.95 -29.55
N GLY A 241 29.44 11.61 -30.08
CA GLY A 241 30.00 11.99 -31.38
C GLY A 241 29.31 11.43 -32.63
N SER A 242 28.00 11.27 -32.64
CA SER A 242 27.21 10.91 -33.81
C SER A 242 25.75 11.34 -33.57
N ARG A 243 25.27 12.23 -34.45
CA ARG A 243 23.89 12.73 -34.45
C ARG A 243 22.97 11.63 -34.97
N HIS A 244 22.31 10.90 -34.07
CA HIS A 244 21.26 9.97 -34.42
C HIS A 244 19.93 10.72 -34.54
N GLN A 245 19.00 10.20 -35.35
CA GLN A 245 17.68 10.80 -35.51
C GLN A 245 16.64 9.91 -34.82
N LEU A 246 15.84 10.52 -33.95
CA LEU A 246 14.62 9.92 -33.41
C LEU A 246 13.42 10.54 -34.10
N ASP A 247 12.49 9.70 -34.54
CA ASP A 247 11.22 10.15 -35.10
C ASP A 247 10.29 10.57 -33.94
N LYS A 248 9.76 11.79 -34.02
CA LYS A 248 8.76 12.32 -33.07
C LYS A 248 7.64 13.00 -33.85
N GLY A 249 6.57 12.24 -34.14
CA GLY A 249 5.55 12.65 -35.09
C GLY A 249 6.18 12.84 -36.48
N ASP A 250 5.92 13.99 -37.11
CA ASP A 250 6.46 14.30 -38.45
C ASP A 250 7.87 14.91 -38.43
N LYS A 251 8.51 15.02 -37.25
CA LYS A 251 9.82 15.67 -37.09
C LYS A 251 10.89 14.66 -36.68
N LYS A 252 12.07 14.81 -37.28
CA LYS A 252 13.29 14.10 -36.86
C LYS A 252 14.09 14.95 -35.90
N VAL A 253 14.34 14.43 -34.70
CA VAL A 253 15.12 15.13 -33.67
C VAL A 253 16.51 14.54 -33.62
N SER A 254 17.52 15.40 -33.77
CA SER A 254 18.91 14.98 -33.61
C SER A 254 19.23 14.78 -32.13
N VAL A 255 19.60 13.56 -31.76
CA VAL A 255 19.97 13.18 -30.40
C VAL A 255 21.37 12.55 -30.36
N PRO A 256 22.05 12.62 -29.22
CA PRO A 256 23.31 11.91 -29.02
C PRO A 256 23.10 10.38 -29.09
N GLN A 257 24.07 9.63 -29.63
CA GLN A 257 24.00 8.16 -29.75
C GLN A 257 23.57 7.45 -28.46
N GLY A 258 24.10 7.87 -27.30
CA GLY A 258 23.71 7.26 -26.03
C GLY A 258 22.21 7.43 -25.73
N ILE A 259 21.62 8.58 -26.06
CA ILE A 259 20.18 8.81 -25.89
C ILE A 259 19.36 7.95 -26.85
N TYR A 260 19.83 7.80 -28.09
CA TYR A 260 19.20 6.91 -29.07
C TYR A 260 19.21 5.44 -28.59
N GLU A 261 20.35 4.95 -28.11
CA GLU A 261 20.50 3.60 -27.56
C GLU A 261 19.57 3.39 -26.34
N LEU A 262 19.55 4.34 -25.39
CA LEU A 262 18.65 4.29 -24.23
C LEU A 262 17.16 4.25 -24.64
N LYS A 263 16.74 5.08 -25.59
CA LYS A 263 15.37 5.07 -26.12
C LYS A 263 15.03 3.73 -26.79
N SER A 264 15.95 3.16 -27.56
CA SER A 264 15.75 1.84 -28.20
C SER A 264 15.58 0.70 -27.18
N TYR A 265 16.23 0.79 -26.00
CA TYR A 265 16.00 -0.16 -24.91
C TYR A 265 14.65 0.07 -24.22
N LEU A 266 14.25 1.32 -24.02
CA LEU A 266 12.96 1.68 -23.41
C LEU A 266 11.75 1.29 -24.28
N GLU A 267 11.93 1.13 -25.59
CA GLU A 267 10.93 0.54 -26.50
C GLU A 267 10.75 -0.97 -26.30
N GLN A 268 11.71 -1.64 -25.67
CA GLN A 268 11.64 -3.07 -25.34
C GLN A 268 11.06 -3.33 -23.95
N ARG A 269 10.69 -2.30 -23.17
CA ARG A 269 10.23 -2.41 -21.77
C ARG A 269 9.05 -3.36 -21.55
N ASP A 270 8.20 -3.53 -22.56
CA ASP A 270 7.03 -4.41 -22.51
C ASP A 270 7.29 -5.78 -23.18
N LYS A 271 8.47 -5.96 -23.80
CA LYS A 271 8.85 -7.15 -24.58
C LYS A 271 9.81 -8.09 -23.84
N ILE A 272 10.61 -7.55 -22.92
CA ILE A 272 11.59 -8.31 -22.13
C ILE A 272 11.47 -7.92 -20.64
N PRO A 273 12.01 -8.71 -19.70
CA PRO A 273 12.03 -8.35 -18.28
C PRO A 273 12.60 -6.94 -18.04
N ALA A 274 11.97 -6.21 -17.11
CA ALA A 274 12.36 -4.83 -16.82
C ALA A 274 13.80 -4.74 -16.28
N SER A 275 14.23 -5.74 -15.50
CA SER A 275 15.61 -5.93 -15.09
C SER A 275 16.60 -5.92 -16.26
N ASP A 276 16.26 -6.59 -17.36
CA ASP A 276 17.17 -6.75 -18.50
C ASP A 276 17.31 -5.45 -19.28
N VAL A 277 16.22 -4.68 -19.39
CA VAL A 277 16.26 -3.33 -19.95
C VAL A 277 17.16 -2.42 -19.11
N LEU A 278 16.99 -2.44 -17.78
CA LEU A 278 17.80 -1.64 -16.86
C LEU A 278 19.28 -2.02 -16.95
N ILE A 279 19.61 -3.32 -17.01
CA ILE A 279 20.98 -3.81 -17.17
C ILE A 279 21.59 -3.36 -18.51
N LYS A 280 20.83 -3.46 -19.62
CA LYS A 280 21.29 -2.99 -20.94
C LYS A 280 21.58 -1.49 -20.93
N MET A 281 20.71 -0.69 -20.31
CA MET A 281 20.92 0.74 -20.14
C MET A 281 22.20 0.99 -19.32
N GLN A 282 22.32 0.39 -18.14
CA GLN A 282 23.50 0.54 -17.26
C GLN A 282 24.81 0.13 -17.94
N ASN A 283 24.82 -0.97 -18.70
CA ASN A 283 26.00 -1.45 -19.42
C ASN A 283 26.41 -0.50 -20.53
N THR A 284 25.45 -0.02 -21.32
CA THR A 284 25.70 0.96 -22.38
C THR A 284 26.36 2.21 -21.81
N LEU A 285 25.84 2.68 -20.68
CA LEU A 285 26.37 3.83 -19.97
C LEU A 285 27.79 3.57 -19.43
N LYS A 286 28.05 2.37 -18.88
CA LYS A 286 29.36 1.97 -18.37
C LYS A 286 30.41 1.83 -19.48
N ILE A 287 30.05 1.28 -20.64
CA ILE A 287 30.96 1.12 -21.79
C ILE A 287 31.37 2.50 -22.32
N LYS A 288 30.40 3.39 -22.55
CA LYS A 288 30.66 4.76 -23.03
C LYS A 288 31.52 5.57 -22.05
N ASN A 289 31.49 5.23 -20.76
CA ASN A 289 32.36 5.78 -19.74
C ASN A 289 33.81 5.27 -19.84
N ALA A 290 34.00 3.96 -19.94
CA ALA A 290 35.33 3.34 -20.03
C ALA A 290 36.13 3.80 -21.27
N GLU A 291 35.43 4.06 -22.38
CA GLU A 291 36.02 4.51 -23.64
C GLU A 291 36.59 5.94 -23.59
N ARG A 292 36.24 6.76 -22.57
CA ARG A 292 36.56 8.20 -22.57
C ARG A 292 37.60 8.68 -21.57
N LYS A 293 38.03 7.84 -20.61
CA LYS A 293 39.00 8.20 -19.55
C LYS A 293 38.78 9.59 -18.91
N ASP A 294 37.54 10.06 -18.85
CA ASP A 294 37.19 11.34 -18.26
C ASP A 294 36.29 11.07 -17.05
N GLU A 295 36.93 10.97 -15.90
CA GLU A 295 36.28 10.71 -14.62
C GLU A 295 35.24 11.80 -14.27
N SER A 296 35.35 12.98 -14.89
CA SER A 296 34.38 14.08 -14.75
C SER A 296 33.05 13.78 -15.44
N MET A 297 33.03 13.04 -16.56
CA MET A 297 31.80 12.60 -17.25
C MET A 297 31.11 11.46 -16.50
N PHE A 298 31.85 10.56 -15.84
CA PHE A 298 31.27 9.53 -14.96
C PHE A 298 30.67 10.14 -13.69
N GLN A 299 31.36 11.11 -13.10
CA GLN A 299 30.82 11.91 -12.00
C GLN A 299 29.59 12.68 -12.46
N GLN A 300 29.61 13.35 -13.62
CA GLN A 300 28.45 14.05 -14.21
C GLN A 300 27.31 13.08 -14.58
N PHE A 301 27.60 11.82 -14.92
CA PHE A 301 26.62 10.81 -15.30
C PHE A 301 26.03 10.06 -14.09
N LYS A 302 26.85 9.73 -13.09
CA LYS A 302 26.39 9.33 -11.75
C LYS A 302 25.56 10.43 -11.14
N ARG A 303 25.99 11.68 -11.31
CA ARG A 303 25.22 12.88 -10.99
C ARG A 303 23.98 13.04 -11.88
N LEU A 304 23.94 12.58 -13.14
CA LEU A 304 22.77 12.65 -14.04
C LEU A 304 21.71 11.58 -13.69
N ILE A 305 22.14 10.37 -13.34
CA ILE A 305 21.27 9.31 -12.76
C ILE A 305 20.84 9.75 -11.37
N SER A 306 21.78 10.18 -10.52
CA SER A 306 21.46 10.84 -9.27
C SER A 306 20.59 12.05 -9.51
N TYR A 307 20.62 12.79 -10.62
CA TYR A 307 19.78 13.96 -10.93
C TYR A 307 18.38 13.69 -11.39
N LEU A 308 18.27 12.70 -12.27
CA LEU A 308 17.02 12.06 -12.65
C LEU A 308 16.30 11.49 -11.42
N PHE A 309 17.06 11.30 -10.33
CA PHE A 309 16.64 10.88 -8.99
C PHE A 309 17.22 11.81 -7.86
N GLY A 310 17.45 13.14 -8.07
CA GLY A 310 18.16 14.11 -7.16
C GLY A 310 19.68 14.55 -7.30
N TYR A 311 19.96 15.65 -8.07
CA TYR A 311 21.02 16.73 -8.06
C TYR A 311 22.54 16.70 -8.61
N ALA A 312 23.04 17.77 -9.36
CA ALA A 312 24.44 18.31 -9.75
C ALA A 312 24.75 19.49 -10.84
N GLN A 313 25.69 20.44 -10.67
CA GLN A 313 25.55 21.92 -10.71
C GLN A 313 25.97 22.76 -11.97
N SER A 314 25.45 24.02 -12.09
CA SER A 314 25.99 25.35 -12.56
C SER A 314 25.78 26.47 -11.46
N GLU A 315 26.04 27.78 -11.64
CA GLU A 315 26.04 28.83 -10.56
C GLU A 315 24.66 29.31 -10.08
N GLU A 316 23.66 29.42 -10.96
CA GLU A 316 22.24 29.43 -10.56
C GLU A 316 21.89 28.13 -9.85
N THR A 317 22.50 27.05 -10.33
CA THR A 317 22.33 25.75 -9.72
C THR A 317 23.02 25.71 -8.34
N LEU A 318 24.10 26.46 -8.04
CA LEU A 318 24.77 26.61 -6.71
C LEU A 318 23.84 27.17 -5.64
N LYS A 319 23.02 28.17 -5.98
CA LYS A 319 21.99 28.69 -5.07
C LYS A 319 20.82 27.71 -4.88
N GLU A 320 20.48 26.95 -5.93
CA GLU A 320 19.60 25.80 -5.77
C GLU A 320 20.24 24.69 -4.93
N TYR A 321 21.56 24.39 -5.06
CA TYR A 321 22.26 23.39 -4.24
C TYR A 321 22.25 23.77 -2.77
N GLU A 322 22.46 25.03 -2.43
CA GLU A 322 22.44 25.48 -1.04
C GLU A 322 21.03 25.40 -0.44
N TYR A 323 19.99 25.71 -1.23
CA TYR A 323 18.60 25.51 -0.84
C TYR A 323 18.30 24.02 -0.60
N LEU A 324 18.78 23.14 -1.48
CA LEU A 324 18.54 21.70 -1.42
C LEU A 324 19.40 20.99 -0.38
N GLU A 325 20.61 21.47 -0.12
CA GLU A 325 21.48 20.99 0.97
C GLU A 325 20.83 21.27 2.32
N GLN A 326 20.16 22.42 2.47
CA GLN A 326 19.34 22.69 3.64
C GLN A 326 18.10 21.81 3.72
N VAL A 327 17.50 21.41 2.60
CA VAL A 327 16.36 20.46 2.60
C VAL A 327 16.83 19.03 2.95
N THR A 328 17.94 18.56 2.41
CA THR A 328 18.45 17.19 2.57
C THR A 328 19.00 16.90 3.96
N ILE A 329 19.52 17.90 4.67
CA ILE A 329 19.85 17.79 6.10
C ILE A 329 18.68 18.14 7.04
N GLY A 330 17.48 18.35 6.49
CA GLY A 330 16.24 18.56 7.25
C GLY A 330 16.02 19.98 7.79
N LYS A 331 16.76 20.98 7.31
CA LYS A 331 16.63 22.40 7.70
C LYS A 331 15.60 23.21 6.89
N ARG A 332 15.08 22.72 5.75
CA ARG A 332 14.04 23.38 4.93
C ARG A 332 13.07 22.35 4.31
N SER A 333 11.81 22.73 4.07
CA SER A 333 10.81 21.90 3.38
C SER A 333 10.49 22.43 1.99
N ILE A 334 10.21 21.53 1.05
CA ILE A 334 9.78 21.88 -0.31
C ILE A 334 8.26 22.14 -0.25
N SER A 335 7.84 23.38 -0.55
CA SER A 335 6.41 23.77 -0.62
C SER A 335 5.88 23.62 -2.03
#